data_AF-B8KFG7-F1
#
_entry.id   AF-B8KFG7-F1
#
_cell.length_a   1.000
_cell.length_b   1.000
_cell.length_c   1.000
_cell.angle_alpha   90.00
_cell.angle_beta   90.00
_cell.angle_gamma   90.00
#
_symmetry.space_group_name_H-M   'P 1'
#
loop_
_entity.id
_entity.type
_entity.pdbx_description
1 polymer ?
#
loop_
_entity_poly.entity_id
_entity_poly.type
_entity_poly.pdbx_seq_one_letter_code
_entity_poly.pdbx_strand_id
1 'polypeptide(L)'
;MSRKLITLALSAVLAACAGAPPEPPPPQQRSPQDVKLTLNLPEESDNCVCQAASENDRTFLERGMETLAEGDYIEAVQYFQRYQRLEQQPMAQWEGDLAIAYVSMLPSSPFYDVDAALQAYTDLQSREPDGHKHHSIVLMQQALESFVLMERHIWDLESRAGMLQEDLDKREQALKRLRELTLGQPED
;
A
#
# COMPACT_ATOMS: atom_id res chain seq x y z
N MET A 1 26.85 49.94 30.51
CA MET A 1 26.20 51.26 30.54
C MET A 1 25.92 51.66 29.10
N SER A 2 24.68 52.09 28.82
CA SER A 2 24.13 52.50 27.51
C SER A 2 25.11 53.33 26.67
N ARG A 3 25.14 53.30 25.34
CA ARG A 3 24.04 53.45 24.38
C ARG A 3 24.64 53.29 22.96
N LYS A 4 23.93 52.62 22.05
CA LYS A 4 24.32 52.37 20.64
C LYS A 4 24.30 53.67 19.80
N LEU A 5 25.18 53.78 18.80
CA LEU A 5 25.06 54.59 17.55
C LEU A 5 26.30 54.29 16.67
N ILE A 6 26.20 53.44 15.64
CA ILE A 6 25.98 53.79 14.22
C ILE A 6 27.09 54.69 13.65
N THR A 7 28.10 54.05 13.05
CA THR A 7 29.08 54.61 12.10
C THR A 7 29.46 53.48 11.12
N LEU A 8 29.07 53.54 9.85
CA LEU A 8 29.77 54.22 8.75
C LEU A 8 30.85 53.31 8.14
N ALA A 9 30.54 52.70 6.99
CA ALA A 9 31.44 52.58 5.83
C ALA A 9 30.92 51.49 4.89
N LEU A 10 30.28 51.88 3.78
CA LEU A 10 30.83 51.55 2.46
C LEU A 10 30.09 52.33 1.37
N SER A 11 30.49 53.59 1.24
CA SER A 11 30.36 54.33 -0.01
C SER A 11 31.50 53.91 -0.93
N ALA A 12 31.25 52.93 -1.79
CA ALA A 12 32.02 52.74 -3.02
C ALA A 12 31.17 53.27 -4.18
N VAL A 13 31.68 54.37 -4.72
CA VAL A 13 31.13 55.24 -5.73
C VAL A 13 30.95 54.51 -7.07
N LEU A 14 29.72 54.59 -7.57
CA LEU A 14 29.32 54.80 -8.96
C LEU A 14 30.46 54.86 -10.00
N ALA A 15 30.44 53.94 -10.96
CA ALA A 15 30.75 54.28 -12.34
C ALA A 15 30.03 53.37 -13.33
N ALA A 16 29.49 54.02 -14.37
CA ALA A 16 29.00 53.50 -15.65
C ALA A 16 27.53 53.07 -15.75
N CYS A 17 26.77 53.98 -16.37
CA CYS A 17 25.44 53.81 -16.93
C CYS A 17 25.38 52.72 -18.01
N ALA A 18 24.31 51.94 -18.02
CA ALA A 18 23.62 51.52 -19.24
C ALA A 18 22.13 51.39 -18.91
N GLY A 19 21.28 52.03 -19.71
CA GLY A 19 19.92 52.43 -19.34
C GLY A 19 18.98 51.29 -18.96
N ALA A 20 18.15 51.55 -17.94
CA ALA A 20 16.91 50.83 -17.69
C ALA A 20 15.73 51.68 -18.21
N PRO A 21 14.76 51.08 -18.94
CA PRO A 21 13.54 51.76 -19.39
C PRO A 21 12.66 52.18 -18.20
N PRO A 22 11.66 53.07 -18.40
CA PRO A 22 10.78 53.52 -17.33
C PRO A 22 10.03 52.37 -16.65
N GLU A 23 9.86 52.55 -15.34
CA GLU A 23 9.21 51.64 -14.40
C GLU A 23 7.80 51.26 -14.86
N PRO A 24 7.44 49.96 -14.90
CA PRO A 24 6.09 49.54 -15.23
C PRO A 24 5.12 49.96 -14.11
N PRO A 25 3.86 50.30 -14.44
CA PRO A 25 2.86 50.64 -13.43
C PRO A 25 2.67 49.48 -12.44
N PRO A 26 2.23 49.78 -11.20
CA PRO A 26 2.14 48.79 -10.13
C PRO A 26 1.28 47.59 -10.58
N PRO A 27 1.65 46.36 -10.20
CA PRO A 27 0.95 45.17 -10.67
C PRO A 27 -0.50 45.25 -10.21
N GLN A 28 -1.41 45.36 -11.18
CA GLN A 28 -2.82 45.13 -10.94
C GLN A 28 -2.95 43.72 -10.38
N GLN A 29 -3.43 43.59 -9.14
CA GLN A 29 -3.84 42.31 -8.59
C GLN A 29 -4.91 41.74 -9.50
N ARG A 30 -4.54 40.73 -10.30
CA ARG A 30 -5.49 39.95 -11.08
C ARG A 30 -6.42 39.26 -10.10
N SER A 31 -7.70 39.62 -10.16
CA SER A 31 -8.78 38.78 -9.65
C SER A 31 -8.64 37.36 -10.23
N PRO A 32 -8.90 36.28 -9.48
CA PRO A 32 -8.79 34.89 -9.96
C PRO A 32 -9.67 34.54 -11.16
N GLN A 33 -10.48 35.48 -11.65
CA GLN A 33 -11.57 35.27 -12.60
C GLN A 33 -11.18 35.54 -14.05
N ASP A 34 -10.00 36.12 -14.34
CA ASP A 34 -9.64 36.56 -15.70
C ASP A 34 -8.40 35.86 -16.29
N VAL A 35 -8.16 34.60 -15.92
CA VAL A 35 -7.34 33.71 -16.74
C VAL A 35 -8.25 32.63 -17.32
N LYS A 36 -9.07 33.03 -18.30
CA LYS A 36 -9.81 32.07 -19.13
C LYS A 36 -8.79 31.42 -20.05
N LEU A 37 -8.30 30.24 -19.65
CA LEU A 37 -7.46 29.41 -20.50
C LEU A 37 -8.34 28.93 -21.66
N THR A 38 -8.19 29.53 -22.84
CA THR A 38 -8.87 29.07 -24.05
C THR A 38 -8.16 27.80 -24.51
N LEU A 39 -8.55 26.66 -23.97
CA LEU A 39 -8.14 25.38 -24.52
C LEU A 39 -8.82 25.23 -25.88
N ASN A 40 -8.04 25.05 -26.95
CA ASN A 40 -8.54 24.64 -28.28
C ASN A 40 -9.02 23.18 -28.21
N LEU A 41 -9.91 22.88 -27.29
CA LEU A 41 -10.65 21.63 -27.29
C LEU A 41 -11.70 21.74 -28.42
N PRO A 42 -11.99 20.65 -29.13
CA PRO A 42 -13.20 20.58 -29.94
C PRO A 42 -14.39 21.04 -29.09
N GLU A 43 -15.30 21.84 -29.66
CA GLU A 43 -16.50 22.27 -28.95
C GLU A 43 -17.19 21.04 -28.36
N GLU A 44 -17.37 21.01 -27.03
CA GLU A 44 -18.07 19.93 -26.36
C GLU A 44 -19.46 19.85 -26.98
N SER A 45 -19.68 18.82 -27.78
CA SER A 45 -21.04 18.50 -28.19
C SER A 45 -21.79 18.16 -26.91
N ASP A 46 -22.90 18.88 -26.65
CA ASP A 46 -23.84 18.64 -25.53
C ASP A 46 -24.44 17.21 -25.51
N ASN A 47 -23.96 16.32 -26.39
CA ASN A 47 -24.31 14.92 -26.52
C ASN A 47 -23.16 14.00 -26.09
N CYS A 48 -22.24 14.46 -25.24
CA CYS A 48 -21.33 13.56 -24.54
C CYS A 48 -22.14 12.72 -23.53
N VAL A 49 -22.84 11.70 -24.03
CA VAL A 49 -23.31 10.59 -23.23
C VAL A 49 -22.05 9.89 -22.79
N CYS A 50 -21.64 10.07 -21.53
CA CYS A 50 -20.69 9.18 -20.89
C CYS A 50 -21.29 7.78 -20.97
N GLN A 51 -20.98 7.04 -22.04
CA GLN A 51 -21.27 5.63 -22.11
C GLN A 51 -20.49 5.03 -20.95
N ALA A 52 -21.21 4.56 -19.94
CA ALA A 52 -20.65 3.61 -19.01
C ALA A 52 -19.93 2.57 -19.87
N ALA A 53 -18.62 2.41 -19.66
CA ALA A 53 -17.82 1.42 -20.37
C ALA A 53 -18.66 0.13 -20.38
N SER A 54 -18.91 -0.40 -21.57
CA SER A 54 -19.87 -1.50 -21.68
C SER A 54 -19.40 -2.61 -20.75
N GLU A 55 -20.30 -3.25 -19.98
CA GLU A 55 -19.93 -4.35 -19.08
C GLU A 55 -19.15 -5.47 -19.81
N ASN A 56 -19.21 -5.47 -21.14
CA ASN A 56 -18.56 -6.40 -22.05
C ASN A 56 -17.10 -6.05 -22.39
N ASP A 57 -16.63 -4.82 -22.13
CA ASP A 57 -15.25 -4.42 -22.40
C ASP A 57 -14.30 -4.72 -21.23
N ARG A 58 -14.85 -5.08 -20.06
CA ARG A 58 -14.05 -5.41 -18.88
C ARG A 58 -13.39 -6.77 -19.02
N THR A 59 -12.11 -6.84 -18.70
CA THR A 59 -11.38 -8.11 -18.67
C THR A 59 -11.88 -9.00 -17.52
N PHE A 60 -11.71 -10.32 -17.63
CA PHE A 60 -12.02 -11.22 -16.51
C PHE A 60 -11.19 -10.92 -15.26
N LEU A 61 -9.97 -10.38 -15.43
CA LEU A 61 -9.16 -9.92 -14.32
C LEU A 61 -9.84 -8.76 -13.59
N GLU A 62 -10.31 -7.74 -14.32
CA GLU A 62 -11.01 -6.59 -13.74
C GLU A 62 -12.30 -7.00 -13.04
N ARG A 63 -13.10 -7.89 -13.66
CA ARG A 63 -14.33 -8.41 -13.03
C ARG A 63 -14.02 -9.17 -11.73
N GLY A 64 -12.94 -9.95 -11.71
CA GLY A 64 -12.49 -10.62 -10.49
C GLY A 64 -12.03 -9.66 -9.39
N MET A 65 -11.40 -8.54 -9.77
CA MET A 65 -11.03 -7.48 -8.83
C MET A 65 -12.25 -6.76 -8.26
N GLU A 66 -13.28 -6.49 -9.08
CA GLU A 66 -14.52 -5.86 -8.66
C GLU A 66 -15.29 -6.74 -7.67
N THR A 67 -15.51 -8.02 -8.00
CA THR A 67 -16.21 -8.93 -7.08
C THR A 67 -15.41 -9.18 -5.81
N LEU A 68 -14.07 -9.20 -5.89
CA LEU A 68 -13.21 -9.25 -4.70
C LEU A 68 -13.43 -8.02 -3.80
N ALA A 69 -13.53 -6.82 -4.39
CA ALA A 69 -13.78 -5.59 -3.64
C ALA A 69 -15.18 -5.56 -3.00
N GLU A 70 -16.16 -6.23 -3.60
CA GLU A 70 -17.50 -6.42 -3.05
C GLU A 70 -17.56 -7.49 -1.94
N GLY A 71 -16.49 -8.28 -1.78
CA GLY A 71 -16.40 -9.36 -0.79
C GLY A 71 -16.93 -10.70 -1.29
N ASP A 72 -17.27 -10.83 -2.57
CA ASP A 72 -17.62 -12.13 -3.18
C ASP A 72 -16.33 -12.87 -3.61
N TYR A 73 -15.73 -13.54 -2.64
CA TYR A 73 -14.49 -14.29 -2.84
C TYR A 73 -14.64 -15.48 -3.79
N ILE A 74 -15.82 -16.12 -3.80
CA ILE A 74 -16.07 -17.30 -4.65
C ILE A 74 -16.13 -16.87 -6.10
N GLU A 75 -16.90 -15.83 -6.40
CA GLU A 75 -17.01 -15.31 -7.75
C GLU A 75 -15.68 -14.71 -8.23
N ALA A 76 -14.96 -14.00 -7.37
CA ALA A 76 -13.63 -13.46 -7.66
C ALA A 76 -12.65 -14.56 -8.12
N VAL A 77 -12.55 -15.65 -7.35
CA VAL A 77 -11.67 -16.78 -7.70
C VAL A 77 -12.08 -17.42 -9.03
N GLN A 78 -13.39 -17.55 -9.30
CA GLN A 78 -13.85 -18.07 -10.59
C GLN A 78 -13.45 -17.16 -11.75
N TYR A 79 -13.48 -15.84 -11.57
CA TYR A 79 -13.03 -14.89 -12.58
C TYR A 79 -11.52 -14.95 -12.80
N PHE A 80 -10.71 -15.06 -11.75
CA PHE A 80 -9.26 -15.24 -11.89
C PHE A 80 -8.92 -16.56 -12.61
N GLN A 81 -9.59 -17.66 -12.28
CA GLN A 81 -9.42 -18.94 -12.99
C GLN A 81 -9.87 -18.87 -14.46
N ARG A 82 -10.89 -18.07 -14.79
CA ARG A 82 -11.31 -17.83 -16.18
C ARG A 82 -10.27 -17.00 -16.93
N TYR A 83 -9.75 -15.95 -16.30
CA TYR A 83 -8.68 -15.10 -16.84
C TYR A 83 -7.45 -15.95 -17.23
N GLN A 84 -6.99 -16.80 -16.32
CA GLN A 84 -5.90 -17.75 -16.57
C GLN A 84 -6.15 -18.64 -17.80
N ARG A 85 -7.34 -19.25 -17.89
CA ARG A 85 -7.69 -20.18 -18.96
C ARG A 85 -7.82 -19.51 -20.33
N LEU A 86 -8.27 -18.27 -20.39
CA LEU A 86 -8.56 -17.59 -21.65
C LEU A 86 -7.33 -16.91 -22.23
N GLU A 87 -6.54 -16.21 -21.40
CA GLU A 87 -5.37 -15.49 -21.88
C GLU A 87 -4.23 -16.43 -22.27
N GLN A 88 -4.05 -17.55 -21.55
CA GLN A 88 -3.01 -18.57 -21.81
C GLN A 88 -1.57 -18.03 -21.86
N GLN A 89 -1.35 -16.79 -21.39
CA GLN A 89 -0.03 -16.17 -21.29
C GLN A 89 0.61 -16.49 -19.92
N PRO A 90 1.94 -16.66 -19.83
CA PRO A 90 2.62 -16.86 -18.55
C PRO A 90 2.33 -15.75 -17.54
N MET A 91 2.23 -14.49 -17.99
CA MET A 91 1.89 -13.36 -17.14
C MET A 91 0.47 -13.52 -16.56
N ALA A 92 -0.53 -13.80 -17.39
CA ALA A 92 -1.91 -13.99 -16.94
C ALA A 92 -2.07 -15.16 -15.96
N GLN A 93 -1.30 -16.24 -16.17
CA GLN A 93 -1.24 -17.35 -15.22
C GLN A 93 -0.71 -16.90 -13.86
N TRP A 94 0.43 -16.22 -13.86
CA TRP A 94 1.07 -15.71 -12.64
C TRP A 94 0.18 -14.69 -11.91
N GLU A 95 -0.48 -13.78 -12.64
CA GLU A 95 -1.38 -12.78 -12.05
C GLU A 95 -2.63 -13.41 -11.44
N GLY A 96 -3.24 -14.38 -12.12
CA GLY A 96 -4.38 -15.11 -11.58
C GLY A 96 -4.00 -15.92 -10.34
N ASP A 97 -2.84 -16.56 -10.35
CA ASP A 97 -2.33 -17.32 -9.20
C ASP A 97 -2.03 -16.40 -8.02
N LEU A 98 -1.44 -15.23 -8.27
CA LEU A 98 -1.22 -14.21 -7.24
C LEU A 98 -2.54 -13.74 -6.64
N ALA A 99 -3.56 -13.52 -7.47
CA ALA A 99 -4.86 -13.09 -7.01
C ALA A 99 -5.57 -14.16 -6.16
N ILE A 100 -5.45 -15.43 -6.54
CA ILE A 100 -5.98 -16.54 -5.76
C ILE A 100 -5.21 -16.67 -4.43
N ALA A 101 -3.87 -16.59 -4.45
CA ALA A 101 -3.06 -16.62 -3.23
C ALA A 101 -3.41 -15.46 -2.29
N TYR A 102 -3.66 -14.27 -2.83
CA TYR A 102 -4.14 -13.13 -2.06
C TYR A 102 -5.48 -13.43 -1.39
N VAL A 103 -6.45 -13.97 -2.12
CA VAL A 103 -7.77 -14.36 -1.57
C VAL A 103 -7.64 -15.41 -0.47
N SER A 104 -6.68 -16.34 -0.59
CA SER A 104 -6.42 -17.36 0.43
C SER A 104 -5.73 -16.83 1.70
N MET A 105 -5.12 -15.64 1.66
CA MET A 105 -4.61 -14.95 2.85
C MET A 105 -5.68 -14.16 3.61
N LEU A 106 -6.88 -13.99 3.06
CA LEU A 106 -7.93 -13.18 3.69
C LEU A 106 -8.72 -14.01 4.72
N PRO A 107 -8.76 -13.64 6.01
CA PRO A 107 -9.48 -14.41 7.04
C PRO A 107 -10.99 -14.51 6.82
N SER A 108 -11.57 -13.57 6.07
CA SER A 108 -12.99 -13.56 5.69
C SER A 108 -13.31 -14.45 4.48
N SER A 109 -12.29 -14.95 3.78
CA SER A 109 -12.46 -15.78 2.60
C SER A 109 -12.83 -17.22 2.98
N PRO A 110 -13.76 -17.87 2.26
CA PRO A 110 -14.01 -19.31 2.42
C PRO A 110 -12.82 -20.16 1.98
N PHE A 111 -11.83 -19.57 1.30
CA PHE A 111 -10.58 -20.22 0.88
C PHE A 111 -9.41 -19.87 1.80
N TYR A 112 -9.68 -19.36 3.00
CA TYR A 112 -8.66 -18.97 3.95
C TYR A 112 -7.81 -20.17 4.36
N ASP A 113 -6.55 -20.15 3.94
CA ASP A 113 -5.54 -21.15 4.25
C ASP A 113 -4.17 -20.45 4.14
N VAL A 114 -3.65 -20.02 5.28
CA VAL A 114 -2.41 -19.23 5.37
C VAL A 114 -1.21 -20.05 4.92
N ASP A 115 -1.12 -21.32 5.35
CA ASP A 115 0.02 -22.17 5.03
C ASP A 115 0.08 -22.43 3.51
N ALA A 116 -1.05 -22.76 2.90
CA ALA A 116 -1.13 -22.96 1.45
C ALA A 116 -0.84 -21.67 0.69
N ALA A 117 -1.33 -20.52 1.17
CA ALA A 117 -1.10 -19.23 0.52
C ALA A 117 0.37 -18.77 0.64
N LEU A 118 1.03 -18.99 1.77
CA LEU A 118 2.45 -18.74 1.97
C LEU A 118 3.31 -19.59 1.01
N GLN A 119 2.96 -20.87 0.88
CA GLN A 119 3.63 -21.77 -0.07
C GLN A 119 3.43 -21.28 -1.51
N ALA A 120 2.19 -20.99 -1.90
CA ALA A 120 1.86 -20.48 -3.23
C ALA A 120 2.60 -19.17 -3.54
N TYR A 121 2.68 -18.25 -2.58
CA TYR A 121 3.41 -16.99 -2.73
C TYR A 121 4.92 -17.20 -2.91
N THR A 122 5.51 -18.10 -2.13
CA THR A 122 6.94 -18.46 -2.27
C THR A 122 7.21 -19.03 -3.66
N ASP A 123 6.36 -19.94 -4.13
CA ASP A 123 6.47 -20.50 -5.48
C ASP A 123 6.32 -19.42 -6.56
N LEU A 124 5.39 -18.49 -6.38
CA LEU A 124 5.16 -17.36 -7.29
C LEU A 124 6.37 -16.44 -7.43
N GLN A 125 7.08 -16.16 -6.33
CA GLN A 125 8.31 -15.37 -6.35
C GLN A 125 9.40 -16.03 -7.20
N SER A 126 9.45 -17.37 -7.22
CA SER A 126 10.49 -18.11 -7.97
C SER A 126 10.26 -18.14 -9.49
N ARG A 127 9.01 -17.92 -9.95
CA ARG A 127 8.59 -18.07 -11.34
C ARG A 127 7.98 -16.81 -11.94
N GLU A 128 8.27 -15.66 -11.34
CA GLU A 128 7.79 -14.37 -11.82
C GLU A 128 8.25 -14.14 -13.27
N PRO A 129 7.32 -14.00 -14.24
CA PRO A 129 7.68 -13.76 -15.62
C PRO A 129 8.10 -12.30 -15.84
N ASP A 130 9.05 -12.08 -16.75
CA ASP A 130 9.42 -10.74 -17.19
C ASP A 130 8.28 -10.11 -18.01
N GLY A 131 7.89 -8.89 -17.70
CA GLY A 131 6.87 -8.17 -18.46
C GLY A 131 6.16 -7.08 -17.68
N HIS A 132 5.17 -6.48 -18.33
CA HIS A 132 4.27 -5.53 -17.68
C HIS A 132 3.15 -6.28 -16.96
N LYS A 133 3.02 -6.02 -15.66
CA LYS A 133 1.92 -6.49 -14.83
C LYS A 133 0.80 -5.46 -14.79
N HIS A 134 -0.43 -5.92 -14.61
CA HIS A 134 -1.55 -5.04 -14.32
C HIS A 134 -1.32 -4.31 -13.00
N HIS A 135 -1.67 -3.01 -12.94
CA HIS A 135 -1.38 -2.19 -11.76
C HIS A 135 -2.09 -2.69 -10.50
N SER A 136 -3.33 -3.20 -10.64
CA SER A 136 -4.08 -3.85 -9.57
C SER A 136 -3.32 -5.04 -8.96
N ILE A 137 -2.68 -5.84 -9.81
CA ILE A 137 -1.86 -6.99 -9.40
C ILE A 137 -0.60 -6.52 -8.69
N VAL A 138 0.06 -5.47 -9.14
CA VAL A 138 1.24 -4.92 -8.44
C VAL A 138 0.89 -4.47 -7.02
N LEU A 139 -0.23 -3.76 -6.86
CA LEU A 139 -0.71 -3.35 -5.53
C LEU A 139 -1.07 -4.57 -4.67
N MET A 140 -1.71 -5.57 -5.27
CA MET A 140 -2.04 -6.81 -4.58
C MET A 140 -0.81 -7.59 -4.15
N GLN A 141 0.25 -7.63 -4.98
CA GLN A 141 1.54 -8.25 -4.64
C GLN A 141 2.15 -7.59 -3.41
N GLN A 142 2.16 -6.25 -3.36
CA GLN A 142 2.69 -5.49 -2.22
C GLN A 142 1.86 -5.71 -0.94
N ALA A 143 0.54 -5.77 -1.08
CA ALA A 143 -0.34 -6.09 0.03
C ALA A 143 -0.11 -7.52 0.54
N LEU A 144 0.05 -8.48 -0.38
CA LEU A 144 0.35 -9.88 -0.06
C LEU A 144 1.69 -10.00 0.66
N GLU A 145 2.73 -9.33 0.18
CA GLU A 145 4.04 -9.26 0.84
C GLU A 145 3.92 -8.76 2.29
N SER A 146 3.08 -7.75 2.51
CA SER A 146 2.80 -7.22 3.84
C SER A 146 2.08 -8.25 4.72
N PHE A 147 1.11 -9.00 4.18
CA PHE A 147 0.44 -10.09 4.89
C PHE A 147 1.42 -11.20 5.29
N VAL A 148 2.29 -11.61 4.38
CA VAL A 148 3.33 -12.61 4.66
C VAL A 148 4.28 -12.14 5.77
N LEU A 149 4.67 -10.87 5.75
CA LEU A 149 5.53 -10.32 6.81
C LEU A 149 4.81 -10.28 8.16
N MET A 150 3.54 -9.86 8.18
CA MET A 150 2.74 -9.83 9.40
C MET A 150 2.54 -11.22 9.99
N GLU A 151 2.30 -12.23 9.14
CA GLU A 151 2.19 -13.61 9.59
C GLU A 151 3.46 -14.09 10.28
N ARG A 152 4.64 -13.81 9.71
CA ARG A 152 5.92 -14.11 10.38
C ARG A 152 6.06 -13.44 11.74
N HIS A 153 5.57 -12.21 11.88
CA HIS A 153 5.58 -11.51 13.16
C HIS A 153 4.61 -12.13 14.16
N ILE A 154 3.43 -12.58 13.74
CA ILE A 154 2.49 -13.32 14.59
C ILE A 154 3.17 -14.59 15.12
N TRP A 155 3.78 -15.37 14.24
CA TRP A 155 4.51 -16.59 14.64
C TRP A 155 5.64 -16.33 15.64
N ASP A 156 6.45 -15.27 15.44
CA ASP A 156 7.50 -14.89 16.40
C ASP A 156 6.91 -14.49 17.76
N LEU A 157 5.80 -13.74 17.75
CA LEU A 157 5.11 -13.33 18.98
C LEU A 157 4.52 -14.51 19.73
N GLU A 158 3.84 -15.44 19.04
CA GLU A 158 3.27 -16.63 19.64
C GLU A 158 4.34 -17.55 20.23
N SER A 159 5.46 -17.72 19.51
CA SER A 159 6.62 -18.47 19.99
C SER A 159 7.20 -17.87 21.28
N ARG A 160 7.39 -16.54 21.32
CA ARG A 160 7.89 -15.84 22.52
C ARG A 160 6.92 -15.90 23.68
N ALA A 161 5.62 -15.78 23.42
CA ALA A 161 4.60 -15.92 24.45
C ALA A 161 4.61 -17.33 25.06
N GLY A 162 4.76 -18.36 24.22
CA GLY A 162 4.90 -19.75 24.66
C GLY A 162 6.13 -19.98 25.55
N MET A 163 7.29 -19.48 25.13
CA MET A 163 8.52 -19.55 25.94
C MET A 163 8.37 -18.83 27.27
N LEU A 164 7.76 -17.64 27.28
CA LEU A 164 7.55 -16.87 28.50
C LEU A 164 6.61 -17.59 29.47
N GLN A 165 5.54 -18.21 28.96
CA GLN A 165 4.62 -18.98 29.77
C GLN A 165 5.32 -20.17 30.43
N GLU A 166 6.13 -20.91 29.67
CA GLU A 166 6.90 -22.04 30.22
C GLU A 166 7.88 -21.60 31.32
N ASP A 167 8.54 -20.45 31.13
CA ASP A 167 9.44 -19.87 32.12
C ASP A 167 8.71 -19.42 33.40
N LEU A 168 7.50 -18.86 33.27
CA LEU A 168 6.66 -18.50 34.41
C LEU A 168 6.23 -19.74 35.18
N ASP A 169 5.80 -20.81 34.50
CA ASP A 169 5.40 -22.06 35.13
C ASP A 169 6.56 -22.70 35.91
N LYS A 170 7.77 -22.69 35.35
CA LYS A 170 8.99 -23.15 36.04
C LYS A 170 9.28 -22.32 37.29
N ARG A 171 9.12 -21.00 37.23
CA ARG A 171 9.33 -20.11 38.38
C ARG A 171 8.29 -20.35 39.45
N GLU A 172 7.02 -20.55 39.08
CA GLU A 172 5.97 -20.87 40.03
C GLU A 172 6.23 -22.19 40.74
N GLN A 173 6.63 -23.24 40.00
CA GLN A 173 7.01 -24.52 40.60
C GLN A 173 8.21 -24.40 41.54
N ALA A 174 9.22 -23.59 41.17
CA ALA A 174 10.35 -23.32 42.04
C ALA A 174 9.94 -22.61 43.33
N LEU A 175 9.05 -21.62 43.23
CA LEU A 175 8.51 -20.91 44.39
C LEU A 175 7.68 -21.84 45.29
N LYS A 176 6.86 -22.73 44.72
CA LYS A 176 6.10 -23.76 45.47
C LYS A 176 7.03 -24.68 46.26
N ARG A 177 8.07 -25.22 45.61
CA ARG A 177 9.09 -26.04 46.30
C ARG A 177 9.82 -25.28 47.39
N LEU A 178 10.19 -24.01 47.15
CA LEU A 178 10.82 -23.18 48.17
C LEU A 178 9.86 -22.92 49.34
N ARG A 179 8.58 -22.69 49.08
CA ARG A 179 7.54 -22.53 50.10
C ARG A 179 7.39 -23.80 50.95
N GLU A 180 7.31 -24.97 50.32
CA GLU A 180 7.27 -26.27 51.01
C GLU A 180 8.50 -26.48 51.89
N LEU A 181 9.70 -26.18 51.37
CA LEU A 181 10.95 -26.34 52.10
C LEU A 181 11.12 -25.34 53.25
N THR A 182 10.61 -24.12 53.12
CA THR A 182 10.78 -23.05 54.12
C THR A 182 9.67 -23.02 55.17
N LEU A 183 8.44 -23.37 54.80
CA LEU A 183 7.27 -23.31 55.68
C LEU A 183 6.74 -24.68 56.10
N GLY A 184 7.23 -25.78 55.49
CA GLY A 184 6.80 -27.14 55.83
C GLY A 184 5.31 -27.43 55.55
N GLN A 185 4.62 -26.53 54.84
CA GLN A 185 3.22 -26.69 54.46
C GLN A 185 3.14 -27.23 53.03
N PRO A 186 2.66 -28.47 52.81
CA PRO A 186 2.24 -28.89 51.48
C PRO A 186 1.01 -28.07 51.07
N GLU A 187 0.97 -27.58 49.83
CA GLU A 187 -0.28 -27.06 49.26
C GLU A 187 -1.14 -28.24 48.78
N ASP A 188 -2.42 -28.24 49.17
CA ASP A 188 -3.47 -29.15 48.68
C ASP A 188 -3.79 -28.90 47.19
#